data_AF-A0A1V0PQD0-F1
#
_entry.id   AF-A0A1V0PQD0-F1
#
_cell.length_a   1.000
_cell.length_b   1.000
_cell.length_c   1.000
_cell.angle_alpha   90.00
_cell.angle_beta   90.00
_cell.angle_gamma   90.00
#
_symmetry.space_group_name_H-M   'P 1'
#
loop_
_entity.id
_entity.type
_entity.pdbx_description
1 polymer ?
#
loop_
_entity_poly.entity_id
_entity_poly.type
_entity_poly.pdbx_seq_one_letter_code
_entity_poly.pdbx_strand_id
1 'polypeptide(L)'
;MPKDRVCATDTALPVTRRAALTGAAALAASLPPASSVMAGASEDPILPLYREWVQARKDWYALADLPGNEDWDSPETIEAQDREDRAFWALCDLTPCSMEGVAALAHVLWVLDGPSVVPTHPEYADQCAWPENRLLAAIWRAGSGQTGLPGAA
;
A
#
# COMPACT_ATOMS: atom_id res chain seq x y z
N MET A 1 43.24 13.39 20.52
CA MET A 1 42.34 14.54 20.49
C MET A 1 40.92 14.04 20.28
N PRO A 2 40.05 14.05 21.30
CA PRO A 2 38.64 13.70 21.12
C PRO A 2 37.92 14.90 20.49
N LYS A 3 37.09 14.62 19.48
CA LYS A 3 36.32 15.64 18.74
C LYS A 3 34.96 15.74 19.43
N ASP A 4 34.76 16.80 20.21
CA ASP A 4 33.48 17.12 20.83
C ASP A 4 32.39 17.27 19.76
N ARG A 5 31.35 16.44 19.84
CA ARG A 5 30.13 16.61 19.04
C ARG A 5 29.16 17.42 19.88
N VAL A 6 28.98 18.68 19.50
CA VAL A 6 27.96 19.57 20.06
C VAL A 6 26.58 19.10 19.58
N CYS A 7 25.71 18.74 20.53
CA CYS A 7 24.28 18.56 20.31
C CYS A 7 23.65 19.93 20.04
N ALA A 8 23.07 20.12 18.86
CA ALA A 8 22.14 21.21 18.58
C ALA A 8 20.73 20.73 18.93
N THR A 9 20.34 20.89 20.19
CA THR A 9 18.94 20.91 20.60
C THR A 9 18.58 22.33 21.01
N ASP A 10 17.32 22.68 20.76
CA ASP A 10 16.63 23.91 21.15
C ASP A 10 16.86 25.17 20.30
N THR A 11 15.90 25.44 19.41
CA THR A 11 15.03 26.63 19.55
C THR A 11 13.93 26.60 18.48
N ALA A 12 12.74 26.10 18.83
CA ALA A 12 11.51 26.52 18.16
C ALA A 12 10.29 26.32 19.08
N LEU A 13 9.63 27.44 19.34
CA LEU A 13 8.56 27.74 20.28
C LEU A 13 7.32 26.80 20.22
N PRO A 14 6.55 26.68 21.31
CA PRO A 14 5.31 25.92 21.33
C PRO A 14 4.20 26.68 20.60
N VAL A 15 3.83 26.24 19.39
CA VAL A 15 2.62 26.72 18.71
C VAL A 15 1.43 25.88 19.18
N THR A 16 0.69 26.40 20.15
CA THR A 16 -0.51 25.80 20.72
C THR A 16 -1.67 25.84 19.69
N ARG A 17 -2.06 24.69 19.14
CA ARG A 17 -3.13 24.50 18.11
C ARG A 17 -4.57 24.83 18.55
N ARG A 18 -4.80 25.63 19.60
CA ARG A 18 -6.12 25.72 20.26
C ARG A 18 -6.83 27.09 20.20
N ALA A 19 -6.44 27.97 19.29
CA ALA A 19 -6.99 29.33 19.24
C ALA A 19 -7.32 29.82 17.83
N ALA A 20 -7.84 28.95 16.96
CA ALA A 20 -8.41 29.38 15.68
C ALA A 20 -9.65 28.54 15.38
N LEU A 21 -10.81 28.98 15.85
CA LEU A 21 -12.13 28.81 15.21
C LEU A 21 -13.23 29.32 16.17
N THR A 22 -13.38 30.64 16.24
CA THR A 22 -14.58 31.29 16.78
C THR A 22 -14.90 32.50 15.91
N GLY A 23 -16.06 32.48 15.26
CA GLY A 23 -16.65 33.59 14.50
C GLY A 23 -16.78 33.27 13.01
N ALA A 24 -17.93 33.37 12.34
CA ALA A 24 -19.24 33.87 12.73
C ALA A 24 -20.30 33.24 11.82
N ALA A 25 -21.44 32.88 12.41
CA ALA A 25 -22.67 32.60 11.69
C ALA A 25 -23.36 33.93 11.36
N ALA A 26 -23.74 34.11 10.09
CA ALA A 26 -25.00 34.73 9.64
C ALA A 26 -24.86 35.17 8.18
N LEU A 27 -25.58 34.50 7.29
CA LEU A 27 -26.42 35.13 6.25
C LEU A 27 -27.15 34.00 5.52
N ALA A 28 -28.41 33.80 5.94
CA ALA A 28 -29.36 32.95 5.25
C ALA A 28 -29.78 33.64 3.95
N ALA A 29 -29.32 33.11 2.82
CA ALA A 29 -29.94 33.33 1.53
C ALA A 29 -30.40 31.96 1.02
N SER A 30 -31.72 31.82 0.87
CA SER A 30 -32.40 30.64 0.37
C SER A 30 -31.91 30.27 -1.04
N LEU A 31 -30.99 29.31 -1.10
CA LEU A 31 -30.70 28.55 -2.31
C LEU A 31 -31.61 27.31 -2.31
N PRO A 32 -32.21 26.91 -3.45
CA PRO A 32 -32.85 25.61 -3.55
C PRO A 32 -31.85 24.53 -3.13
N PRO A 33 -32.28 23.41 -2.52
CA PRO A 33 -31.36 22.32 -2.22
C PRO A 33 -30.77 21.87 -3.55
N ALA A 34 -29.54 22.28 -3.82
CA ALA A 34 -28.70 21.60 -4.77
C ALA A 34 -28.65 20.17 -4.22
N SER A 35 -29.38 19.27 -4.88
CA SER A 35 -29.22 17.85 -4.70
C SER A 35 -27.73 17.61 -4.69
N SER A 36 -27.20 17.38 -3.48
CA SER A 36 -25.83 17.00 -3.30
C SER A 36 -25.78 15.62 -3.93
N VAL A 37 -25.49 15.59 -5.23
CA VAL A 37 -24.82 14.46 -5.82
C VAL A 37 -23.61 14.33 -4.93
N MET A 38 -23.68 13.40 -3.98
CA MET A 38 -22.49 12.93 -3.31
C MET A 38 -21.58 12.54 -4.46
N ALA A 39 -20.63 13.41 -4.78
CA ALA A 39 -19.52 13.06 -5.62
C ALA A 39 -18.89 11.91 -4.86
N GLY A 40 -19.26 10.69 -5.25
CA GLY A 40 -18.67 9.48 -4.72
C GLY A 40 -17.19 9.69 -4.88
N ALA A 41 -16.45 9.70 -3.77
CA ALA A 41 -15.01 9.86 -3.83
C ALA A 41 -14.51 8.87 -4.89
N SER A 42 -13.89 9.38 -5.95
CA SER A 42 -13.31 8.53 -6.98
C SER A 42 -12.46 7.50 -6.27
N GLU A 43 -12.66 6.22 -6.58
CA GLU A 43 -11.80 5.17 -6.06
C GLU A 43 -10.34 5.53 -6.39
N ASP A 44 -9.43 5.21 -5.47
CA ASP A 44 -8.01 5.36 -5.70
C ASP A 44 -7.60 4.59 -6.97
N PRO A 45 -6.89 5.22 -7.91
CA PRO A 45 -6.54 4.61 -9.19
C PRO A 45 -5.66 3.36 -9.04
N ILE A 46 -4.99 3.17 -7.90
CA ILE A 46 -4.20 1.98 -7.58
C ILE A 46 -5.08 0.74 -7.39
N LEU A 47 -6.28 0.88 -6.83
CA LEU A 47 -7.04 -0.28 -6.33
C LEU A 47 -7.56 -1.22 -7.42
N PRO A 48 -8.07 -0.74 -8.57
CA PRO A 48 -8.44 -1.64 -9.67
C PRO A 48 -7.24 -2.45 -10.20
N LEU A 49 -6.10 -1.80 -10.41
CA LEU A 49 -4.88 -2.45 -10.90
C LEU A 49 -4.30 -3.42 -9.88
N TYR A 50 -4.36 -3.08 -8.60
CA TYR A 50 -3.93 -3.96 -7.52
C TYR A 50 -4.76 -5.25 -7.50
N ARG A 51 -6.09 -5.15 -7.65
CA ARG A 51 -6.95 -6.33 -7.72
C ARG A 51 -6.66 -7.19 -8.95
N GLU A 52 -6.42 -6.57 -10.10
CA GLU A 52 -6.02 -7.26 -11.32
C GLU A 52 -4.69 -8.00 -11.13
N TRP A 53 -3.68 -7.33 -10.57
CA TRP A 53 -2.38 -7.92 -10.27
C TRP A 53 -2.49 -9.11 -9.30
N VAL A 54 -3.25 -8.96 -8.20
CA VAL A 54 -3.48 -10.06 -7.24
C VAL A 54 -4.18 -11.25 -7.91
N GLN A 55 -5.17 -10.99 -8.76
CA GLN A 55 -5.90 -12.07 -9.45
C GLN A 55 -5.01 -12.77 -10.47
N ALA A 56 -4.25 -12.02 -11.28
CA ALA A 56 -3.32 -12.56 -12.26
C ALA A 56 -2.26 -13.47 -11.60
N ARG A 57 -1.71 -13.07 -10.45
CA ARG A 57 -0.79 -13.91 -9.67
C ARG A 57 -1.43 -15.21 -9.18
N LYS A 58 -2.66 -15.14 -8.67
CA LYS A 58 -3.39 -16.34 -8.24
C LYS A 58 -3.62 -17.30 -9.40
N ASP A 59 -4.00 -16.76 -10.56
CA ASP A 59 -4.21 -17.54 -11.77
C ASP A 59 -2.88 -18.18 -12.21
N TRP A 60 -1.78 -17.41 -12.21
CA TRP A 60 -0.45 -17.90 -12.56
C TRP A 60 0.01 -19.04 -11.64
N TYR A 61 -0.10 -18.88 -10.31
CA TYR A 61 0.24 -19.96 -9.37
C TYR A 61 -0.64 -21.21 -9.57
N ALA A 62 -1.94 -21.02 -9.78
CA ALA A 62 -2.84 -22.15 -10.02
C ALA A 62 -2.50 -22.93 -11.29
N LEU A 63 -2.03 -22.23 -12.34
CA LEU A 63 -1.58 -22.84 -13.59
C LEU A 63 -0.21 -23.48 -13.45
N ALA A 64 0.73 -22.85 -12.73
CA ALA A 64 2.08 -23.36 -12.52
C ALA A 64 2.11 -24.71 -11.78
N ASP A 65 1.09 -24.98 -10.95
CA ASP A 65 0.95 -26.25 -10.22
C ASP A 65 0.24 -27.36 -11.04
N LEU A 66 -0.21 -27.09 -12.27
CA LEU A 66 -0.91 -28.09 -13.09
C LEU A 66 0.07 -29.13 -13.69
N PRO A 67 -0.28 -30.43 -13.66
CA PRO A 67 0.50 -31.46 -14.36
C PRO A 67 0.58 -31.16 -15.87
N GLY A 68 1.78 -31.21 -16.43
CA GLY A 68 2.02 -30.93 -17.86
C GLY A 68 2.32 -29.46 -18.18
N ASN A 69 2.37 -28.57 -17.18
CA ASN A 69 2.75 -27.16 -17.34
C ASN A 69 4.11 -26.85 -16.70
N GLU A 70 5.02 -27.83 -16.65
CA GLU A 70 6.29 -27.70 -15.94
C GLU A 70 7.23 -26.65 -16.57
N ASP A 71 7.05 -26.37 -17.86
CA ASP A 71 7.81 -25.36 -18.59
C ASP A 71 7.17 -23.97 -18.53
N TRP A 72 5.95 -23.84 -17.97
CA TRP A 72 5.18 -22.59 -17.87
C TRP A 72 4.85 -21.91 -19.20
N ASP A 73 5.00 -22.62 -20.31
CA ASP A 73 4.84 -22.11 -21.68
C ASP A 73 3.40 -22.26 -22.21
N SER A 74 2.45 -22.70 -21.38
CA SER A 74 1.06 -22.79 -21.83
C SER A 74 0.52 -21.38 -22.17
N PRO A 75 -0.34 -21.25 -23.20
CA PRO A 75 -0.94 -19.96 -23.55
C PRO A 75 -1.62 -19.25 -22.37
N GLU A 76 -2.27 -20.02 -21.49
CA GLU A 76 -2.95 -19.50 -20.30
C GLU A 76 -1.96 -18.97 -19.25
N THR A 77 -0.80 -19.61 -19.11
CA THR A 77 0.25 -19.19 -18.17
C THR A 77 0.89 -17.89 -18.62
N ILE A 78 1.19 -17.79 -19.93
CA ILE A 78 1.69 -16.57 -20.56
C ILE A 78 0.67 -15.43 -20.43
N GLU A 79 -0.62 -15.69 -20.67
CA GLU A 79 -1.68 -14.68 -20.52
C GLU A 79 -1.81 -14.20 -19.06
N ALA A 80 -1.70 -15.10 -18.08
CA ALA A 80 -1.71 -14.73 -16.67
C ALA A 80 -0.51 -13.84 -16.31
N GLN A 81 0.68 -14.20 -16.78
CA GLN A 81 1.90 -13.41 -16.59
C GLN A 81 1.79 -12.03 -17.25
N ASP A 82 1.31 -11.96 -18.50
CA ASP A 82 1.14 -10.68 -19.22
C ASP A 82 0.15 -9.73 -18.53
N ARG A 83 -0.89 -10.28 -17.87
CA ARG A 83 -1.82 -9.48 -17.05
C ARG A 83 -1.15 -9.00 -15.78
N GLU A 84 -0.40 -9.86 -15.10
CA GLU A 84 0.37 -9.48 -13.92
C GLU A 84 1.34 -8.35 -14.24
N ASP A 85 2.20 -8.52 -15.24
CA ASP A 85 3.24 -7.56 -15.62
C ASP A 85 2.64 -6.21 -16.00
N ARG A 86 1.57 -6.21 -16.80
CA ARG A 86 0.89 -4.98 -17.21
C ARG A 86 0.29 -4.23 -16.03
N ALA A 87 -0.37 -4.94 -15.11
CA ALA A 87 -0.93 -4.34 -13.91
C ALA A 87 0.17 -3.81 -12.99
N PHE A 88 1.27 -4.57 -12.83
CA PHE A 88 2.45 -4.16 -12.05
C PHE A 88 3.06 -2.86 -12.58
N TRP A 89 3.37 -2.78 -13.87
CA TRP A 89 3.97 -1.57 -14.43
C TRP A 89 3.02 -0.36 -14.35
N ALA A 90 1.71 -0.58 -14.55
CA ALA A 90 0.72 0.48 -14.36
C ALA A 90 0.64 0.96 -12.89
N LEU A 91 0.80 0.07 -11.90
CA LEU A 91 0.89 0.44 -10.48
C LEU A 91 2.12 1.32 -10.21
N CYS A 92 3.26 1.04 -10.84
CA CYS A 92 4.49 1.82 -10.69
C CYS A 92 4.38 3.26 -11.23
N ASP A 93 3.58 3.47 -12.26
CA ASP A 93 3.42 4.77 -12.93
C ASP A 93 2.41 5.70 -12.23
N LEU A 94 1.69 5.20 -11.24
CA LEU A 94 0.63 5.93 -10.55
C LEU A 94 1.02 6.30 -9.12
N THR A 95 0.41 7.38 -8.63
CA THR A 95 0.52 7.79 -7.22
C THR A 95 -0.78 7.43 -6.49
N PRO A 96 -0.72 6.74 -5.33
CA PRO A 96 -1.90 6.49 -4.53
C PRO A 96 -2.46 7.80 -3.99
N CYS A 97 -3.79 7.89 -3.95
CA CYS A 97 -4.55 9.05 -3.48
C CYS A 97 -5.30 8.77 -2.16
N SER A 98 -5.13 7.58 -1.60
CA SER A 98 -5.79 7.09 -0.39
C SER A 98 -4.84 6.22 0.44
N MET A 99 -5.19 5.98 1.71
CA MET A 99 -4.42 5.08 2.58
C MET A 99 -4.54 3.62 2.13
N GLU A 100 -5.68 3.24 1.56
CA GLU A 100 -5.91 1.93 0.95
C GLU A 100 -4.99 1.71 -0.25
N GLY A 101 -4.80 2.72 -1.11
CA GLY A 101 -3.84 2.67 -2.22
C GLY A 101 -2.39 2.57 -1.72
N VAL A 102 -2.03 3.29 -0.66
CA VAL A 102 -0.71 3.16 -0.02
C VAL A 102 -0.51 1.73 0.53
N ALA A 103 -1.52 1.15 1.15
CA ALA A 103 -1.47 -0.22 1.66
C ALA A 103 -1.32 -1.25 0.52
N ALA A 104 -2.01 -1.03 -0.60
CA ALA A 104 -1.91 -1.88 -1.78
C ALA A 104 -0.48 -1.89 -2.34
N LEU A 105 0.16 -0.72 -2.51
CA LEU A 105 1.55 -0.65 -2.97
C LEU A 105 2.54 -1.27 -1.96
N ALA A 106 2.32 -1.06 -0.65
CA ALA A 106 3.13 -1.70 0.38
C ALA A 106 3.01 -3.24 0.33
N HIS A 107 1.81 -3.76 0.04
CA HIS A 107 1.60 -5.19 -0.16
C HIS A 107 2.31 -5.72 -1.42
N VAL A 108 2.21 -5.00 -2.55
CA VAL A 108 2.95 -5.38 -3.77
C VAL A 108 4.44 -5.48 -3.51
N LEU A 109 5.03 -4.46 -2.88
CA LEU A 109 6.46 -4.46 -2.56
C LEU A 109 6.83 -5.56 -1.55
N TRP A 110 5.97 -5.85 -0.58
CA TRP A 110 6.18 -6.97 0.35
C TRP A 110 6.18 -8.33 -0.37
N VAL A 111 5.35 -8.53 -1.38
CA VAL A 111 5.33 -9.79 -2.15
C VAL A 111 6.58 -9.94 -3.02
N LEU A 112 7.18 -8.84 -3.49
CA LEU A 112 8.36 -8.86 -4.36
C LEU A 112 9.67 -8.94 -3.57
N ASP A 113 9.83 -8.11 -2.54
CA ASP A 113 11.08 -7.89 -1.81
C ASP A 113 10.98 -8.24 -0.31
N GLY A 114 9.83 -8.77 0.13
CA GLY A 114 9.65 -9.24 1.49
C GLY A 114 10.45 -10.51 1.81
N PRO A 115 10.09 -11.21 2.89
CA PRO A 115 10.67 -12.50 3.21
C PRO A 115 10.54 -13.48 2.04
N SER A 116 11.67 -14.05 1.60
CA SER A 116 11.77 -14.97 0.47
C SER A 116 11.47 -16.42 0.83
N VAL A 117 11.42 -16.74 2.13
CA VAL A 117 11.07 -18.07 2.63
C VAL A 117 9.60 -18.13 3.08
N VAL A 118 9.03 -19.33 3.07
CA VAL A 118 7.66 -19.55 3.56
C VAL A 118 7.53 -19.29 5.07
N PRO A 119 6.34 -18.90 5.58
CA PRO A 119 6.15 -18.58 7.00
C PRO A 119 6.53 -19.67 8.01
N THR A 120 6.51 -20.94 7.58
CA THR A 120 6.90 -22.08 8.41
C THR A 120 8.40 -22.31 8.50
N HIS A 121 9.20 -21.62 7.67
CA HIS A 121 10.65 -21.75 7.66
C HIS A 121 11.26 -21.01 8.87
N PRO A 122 12.27 -21.57 9.56
CA PRO A 122 12.87 -20.95 10.75
C PRO A 122 13.40 -19.53 10.52
N GLU A 123 13.94 -19.24 9.33
CA GLU A 123 14.50 -17.93 8.97
C GLU A 123 13.44 -16.86 8.68
N TYR A 124 12.16 -17.22 8.55
CA TYR A 124 11.10 -16.27 8.18
C TYR A 124 11.00 -15.10 9.18
N ALA A 125 11.09 -15.41 10.47
CA ALA A 125 11.04 -14.41 11.53
C ALA A 125 12.24 -13.44 11.46
N ASP A 126 13.42 -13.95 11.14
CA ASP A 126 14.64 -13.15 10.99
C ASP A 126 14.53 -12.22 9.77
N GLN A 127 14.02 -12.72 8.64
CA GLN A 127 13.78 -11.91 7.45
C GLN A 127 12.71 -10.83 7.70
N CYS A 128 11.62 -11.16 8.41
CA CYS A 128 10.62 -10.16 8.82
C CYS A 128 11.19 -9.08 9.74
N ALA A 129 12.26 -9.38 10.47
CA ALA A 129 12.93 -8.45 11.37
C ALA A 129 13.90 -7.51 10.66
N TRP A 130 14.21 -7.74 9.37
CA TRP A 130 15.05 -6.84 8.58
C TRP A 130 14.44 -5.42 8.52
N PRO A 131 15.27 -4.36 8.56
CA PRO A 131 14.78 -2.98 8.64
C PRO A 131 13.76 -2.63 7.55
N GLU A 132 14.02 -2.99 6.31
CA GLU A 132 13.16 -2.77 5.15
C GLU A 132 11.79 -3.42 5.32
N ASN A 133 11.75 -4.70 5.72
CA ASN A 133 10.51 -5.43 5.97
C ASN A 133 9.72 -4.83 7.13
N ARG A 134 10.41 -4.39 8.19
CA ARG A 134 9.75 -3.70 9.31
C ARG A 134 9.11 -2.38 8.88
N LEU A 135 9.76 -1.64 7.99
CA LEU A 135 9.22 -0.39 7.44
C LEU A 135 8.01 -0.67 6.54
N LEU A 136 8.09 -1.65 5.65
CA LEU A 136 6.96 -2.07 4.81
C LEU A 136 5.75 -2.51 5.63
N ALA A 137 5.97 -3.35 6.64
CA ALA A 137 4.91 -3.77 7.55
C ALA A 137 4.31 -2.59 8.32
N ALA A 138 5.10 -1.59 8.69
CA ALA A 138 4.59 -0.39 9.35
C ALA A 138 3.72 0.46 8.42
N ILE A 139 4.14 0.67 7.17
CA ILE A 139 3.37 1.40 6.14
C ILE A 139 2.05 0.67 5.87
N TRP A 140 2.11 -0.65 5.69
CA TRP A 140 0.92 -1.46 5.45
C TRP A 140 -0.08 -1.40 6.61
N ARG A 141 0.36 -1.54 7.86
CA ARG A 141 -0.53 -1.41 9.04
C ARG A 141 -1.18 -0.04 9.09
N ALA A 142 -0.41 1.01 8.82
CA ALA A 142 -0.93 2.38 8.81
C ALA A 142 -1.95 2.60 7.68
N GLY A 143 -1.73 2.02 6.50
CA GLY A 143 -2.61 2.19 5.34
C GLY A 143 -3.87 1.33 5.37
N SER A 144 -3.73 0.07 5.77
CA SER A 144 -4.84 -0.90 5.76
C SER A 144 -5.72 -0.84 7.01
N GLY A 145 -5.21 -0.27 8.10
CA GLY A 145 -5.82 -0.37 9.43
C GLY A 145 -5.75 -1.77 10.05
N GLN A 146 -5.08 -2.73 9.39
CA GLN A 146 -4.91 -4.09 9.89
C GLN A 146 -3.66 -4.22 10.78
N THR A 147 -3.62 -5.28 11.59
CA THR A 147 -2.45 -5.65 12.38
C THR A 147 -1.67 -6.77 11.71
N GLY A 148 -0.36 -6.87 11.98
CA GLY A 148 0.47 -7.96 11.45
C GLY A 148 1.32 -7.55 10.25
N LEU A 149 1.45 -8.46 9.29
CA LEU A 149 2.25 -8.37 8.07
C LEU A 149 1.33 -8.34 6.83
N PRO A 150 1.76 -7.75 5.71
CA PRO A 150 1.00 -7.79 4.47
C PRO A 150 0.67 -9.23 4.04
N GLY A 151 -0.59 -9.48 3.67
CA GLY A 151 -1.05 -10.80 3.21
C GLY A 151 -1.36 -11.81 4.33
N ALA A 152 -1.09 -11.49 5.59
CA ALA A 152 -1.56 -12.27 6.74
C ALA A 152 -2.99 -11.85 7.09
N ALA A 153 -3.98 -12.43 6.40
CA ALA A 153 -5.40 -12.33 6.74
C ALA A 153 -5.99 -13.72 7.00
#